data_AF-A0A5J4QJF1-F1
#
_entry.id   AF-A0A5J4QJF1-F1
#
_cell.length_a   1.000
_cell.length_b   1.000
_cell.length_c   1.000
_cell.angle_alpha   90.00
_cell.angle_beta   90.00
_cell.angle_gamma   90.00
#
_symmetry.space_group_name_H-M   'P 1'
#
loop_
_entity.id
_entity.type
_entity.pdbx_description
1 polymer ?
#
loop_
_entity_poly.entity_id
_entity_poly.type
_entity_poly.pdbx_seq_one_letter_code
_entity_poly.pdbx_strand_id
1 'polypeptide(L)'
;MSNETQLGATAFITPEILQGLKELQREGYVSMLIEQLEEILDFFIEDICTDLNNDQKLEHIQILRSTQKALKPFAVPEWTINVEGGES
;
A
#
# COMPACT_ATOMS: atom_id res chain seq x y z
N MET A 1 15.95 -29.91 27.39
CA MET A 1 15.71 -29.08 26.20
C MET A 1 14.22 -29.08 25.96
N SER A 2 13.56 -27.97 26.30
CA SER A 2 12.12 -27.80 26.17
C SER A 2 11.89 -26.68 25.17
N ASN A 3 11.23 -26.98 24.05
CA ASN A 3 10.87 -26.02 23.03
C ASN A 3 9.70 -25.17 23.54
N GLU A 4 10.01 -24.09 24.26
CA GLU A 4 9.04 -23.04 24.55
C GLU A 4 9.17 -21.93 23.50
N THR A 5 8.76 -22.23 22.26
CA THR A 5 8.45 -21.16 21.32
C THR A 5 7.14 -20.55 21.79
N GLN A 6 7.28 -19.47 22.55
CA GLN A 6 6.20 -18.61 23.04
C GLN A 6 5.45 -18.03 21.84
N LEU A 7 4.51 -18.81 21.29
CA LEU A 7 3.53 -18.42 20.27
C LEU A 7 2.41 -17.61 20.96
N GLY A 8 2.82 -16.54 21.65
CA GLY A 8 1.96 -15.70 22.47
C GLY A 8 1.67 -14.33 21.85
N ALA A 9 1.78 -14.22 20.53
CA ALA A 9 1.33 -13.04 19.79
C ALA A 9 0.23 -13.44 18.81
N THR A 10 -0.83 -14.07 19.31
CA THR A 10 -2.13 -13.96 18.66
C THR A 10 -2.54 -12.49 18.77
N ALA A 11 -2.11 -11.67 17.81
CA ALA A 11 -2.77 -10.40 17.56
C ALA A 11 -4.23 -10.76 17.32
N PHE A 12 -5.13 -10.31 18.21
CA PHE A 12 -6.56 -10.47 18.00
C PHE A 12 -6.90 -9.68 16.75
N ILE A 13 -6.97 -10.37 15.61
CA ILE A 13 -7.35 -9.75 14.36
C ILE A 13 -8.84 -9.41 14.50
N THR A 14 -9.13 -8.13 14.69
CA THR A 14 -10.50 -7.67 14.77
C THR A 14 -11.16 -7.74 13.39
N PRO A 15 -12.51 -7.82 13.32
CA PRO A 15 -13.22 -7.78 12.05
C PRO A 15 -12.85 -6.57 11.17
N GLU A 16 -12.55 -5.43 11.79
CA GLU A 16 -12.12 -4.20 11.10
C GLU A 16 -10.75 -4.37 10.45
N ILE A 17 -9.80 -5.04 11.13
CA ILE A 17 -8.49 -5.36 10.56
C ILE A 17 -8.66 -6.33 9.38
N LEU A 18 -9.52 -7.34 9.50
CA LEU A 18 -9.84 -8.27 8.41
C LEU A 18 -10.47 -7.54 7.21
N GLN A 19 -11.37 -6.61 7.47
CA GLN A 19 -12.03 -5.84 6.41
C GLN A 19 -11.05 -4.90 5.71
N GLY A 20 -10.20 -4.19 6.45
CA GLY A 20 -9.15 -3.35 5.88
C GLY A 20 -8.15 -4.16 5.04
N LEU A 21 -7.79 -5.37 5.47
CA LEU A 21 -6.94 -6.28 4.68
C LEU A 21 -7.62 -6.74 3.40
N LYS A 22 -8.93 -7.06 3.43
CA LYS A 22 -9.69 -7.44 2.23
C LYS A 22 -9.80 -6.29 1.24
N GLU A 23 -9.98 -5.07 1.72
CA GLU A 23 -10.00 -3.87 0.87
C GLU A 23 -8.64 -3.63 0.24
N LEU A 24 -7.55 -3.79 1.00
CA LEU A 24 -6.18 -3.72 0.48
C LEU A 24 -5.86 -4.85 -0.52
N GLN A 25 -6.44 -6.04 -0.33
CA GLN A 25 -6.28 -7.17 -1.25
C GLN A 25 -7.24 -7.12 -2.45
N ARG A 26 -8.15 -6.14 -2.49
CA ARG A 26 -9.04 -5.98 -3.64
C ARG A 26 -8.19 -5.68 -4.86
N GLU A 27 -8.45 -6.43 -5.93
CA GLU A 27 -7.77 -6.27 -7.21
C GLU A 27 -7.81 -4.81 -7.66
N GLY A 28 -6.65 -4.30 -8.08
CA GLY A 28 -6.49 -2.94 -8.56
C GLY A 28 -6.56 -1.84 -7.50
N TYR A 29 -6.98 -2.12 -6.25
CA TYR A 29 -7.13 -1.06 -5.23
C TYR A 29 -5.80 -0.43 -4.84
N VAL A 30 -4.79 -1.24 -4.51
CA VAL A 30 -3.46 -0.71 -4.18
C VAL A 30 -2.78 -0.09 -5.40
N SER A 31 -3.01 -0.62 -6.61
CA SER A 31 -2.52 -0.02 -7.86
C SER A 31 -3.11 1.37 -8.09
N MET A 32 -4.43 1.53 -7.93
CA MET A 32 -5.11 2.82 -8.00
C MET A 32 -4.56 3.81 -6.96
N LEU A 33 -4.29 3.37 -5.72
CA LEU A 33 -3.67 4.23 -4.70
C LEU A 33 -2.25 4.68 -5.10
N ILE A 34 -1.47 3.80 -5.73
CA ILE A 34 -0.12 4.16 -6.22
C ILE A 34 -0.22 5.19 -7.35
N GLU A 35 -1.14 5.01 -8.30
CA GLU A 35 -1.40 5.95 -9.40
C GLU A 35 -1.84 7.32 -8.88
N GLN A 36 -2.79 7.37 -7.93
CA GLN A 36 -3.21 8.63 -7.31
C GLN A 36 -2.06 9.35 -6.60
N LEU A 37 -1.14 8.60 -5.98
CA LEU A 37 0.05 9.20 -5.38
C LEU A 37 1.02 9.75 -6.45
N GLU A 38 1.07 9.16 -7.65
CA GLU A 38 1.87 9.71 -8.77
C GLU A 38 1.28 11.04 -9.24
N GLU A 39 -0.04 11.13 -9.42
CA GLU A 39 -0.71 12.38 -9.82
C GLU A 39 -0.47 13.51 -8.81
N ILE A 40 -0.53 13.22 -7.50
CA ILE A 40 -0.25 14.20 -6.45
C ILE A 40 1.23 14.63 -6.50
N LEU A 41 2.15 13.70 -6.74
CA LEU A 41 3.57 14.02 -6.88
C LEU A 41 3.83 14.93 -8.07
N ASP A 42 3.20 14.65 -9.22
CA ASP A 42 3.33 15.46 -10.43
C ASP A 42 2.80 16.89 -10.18
N PHE A 43 1.68 17.04 -9.47
CA PHE A 43 1.17 18.34 -9.04
C PHE A 43 2.18 19.15 -8.21
N PHE A 44 2.92 18.50 -7.29
CA PHE A 44 3.95 19.18 -6.49
C PHE A 44 5.20 19.52 -7.30
N ILE A 45 5.56 18.70 -8.29
CA ILE A 45 6.74 18.90 -9.15
C ILE A 45 6.49 20.00 -10.19
N GLU A 46 5.27 20.11 -10.72
CA GLU A 46 4.87 21.13 -11.71
C GLU A 46 4.75 22.55 -11.12
N ASP A 47 5.19 22.76 -9.87
CA ASP A 47 5.24 24.03 -9.15
C ASP A 47 3.88 24.74 -9.01
N ILE A 48 2.77 24.01 -9.19
CA ILE A 48 1.41 24.54 -9.09
C ILE A 48 1.08 24.94 -7.64
N CYS A 49 1.73 24.31 -6.66
CA CYS A 49 1.56 24.63 -5.25
C CYS A 49 2.48 25.79 -4.82
N THR A 50 2.07 27.03 -5.09
CA THR A 50 2.86 28.23 -4.75
C THR A 50 2.92 28.55 -3.26
N ASP A 51 2.06 27.94 -2.45
CA ASP A 51 1.90 28.26 -1.02
C ASP A 51 2.93 27.59 -0.12
N LEU A 52 3.68 26.61 -0.66
CA LEU A 52 4.72 25.90 0.07
C LEU A 52 6.10 26.37 -0.36
N ASN A 53 7.01 26.54 0.61
CA ASN A 53 8.42 26.76 0.30
C ASN A 53 9.08 25.47 -0.23
N ASN A 54 10.28 25.61 -0.78
CA ASN A 54 10.98 24.48 -1.41
C ASN A 54 11.30 23.33 -0.44
N ASP A 55 11.58 23.63 0.82
CA ASP A 55 11.89 22.61 1.83
C ASP A 55 10.64 21.80 2.20
N GLN A 56 9.49 22.46 2.35
CA GLN A 56 8.20 21.83 2.59
C GLN A 56 7.75 20.96 1.40
N LYS A 57 7.97 21.45 0.17
CA LYS A 57 7.72 20.66 -1.04
C LYS A 57 8.59 19.41 -1.07
N LEU A 58 9.87 19.55 -0.76
CA LEU A 58 10.81 18.43 -0.71
C LEU A 58 10.39 17.39 0.34
N GLU A 59 10.00 17.83 1.54
CA GLU A 59 9.50 16.94 2.60
C GLU A 59 8.26 16.17 2.16
N HIS A 60 7.27 16.85 1.58
CA HIS A 60 6.05 16.20 1.09
C HIS A 60 6.34 15.19 -0.02
N ILE A 61 7.21 15.53 -0.98
CA ILE A 61 7.63 14.62 -2.05
C ILE A 61 8.30 13.36 -1.46
N GLN A 62 9.17 13.51 -0.47
CA GLN A 62 9.84 12.39 0.19
C GLN A 62 8.84 11.47 0.90
N ILE A 63 7.87 12.04 1.61
CA ILE A 63 6.80 11.28 2.29
C ILE A 63 5.98 10.50 1.26
N LEU A 64 5.51 11.15 0.20
CA LEU A 64 4.69 10.52 -0.84
C LEU A 64 5.45 9.38 -1.54
N ARG A 65 6.72 9.58 -1.90
CA ARG A 65 7.58 8.53 -2.47
C ARG A 65 7.80 7.36 -1.52
N SER A 66 7.98 7.64 -0.22
CA SER A 66 8.11 6.60 0.81
C SER A 66 6.83 5.77 0.92
N THR A 67 5.66 6.43 0.95
CA THR A 67 4.35 5.77 0.97
C THR A 67 4.14 4.90 -0.27
N GLN A 68 4.44 5.40 -1.47
CA GLN A 68 4.37 4.60 -2.70
C GLN A 68 5.24 3.34 -2.61
N LYS A 69 6.48 3.49 -2.12
CA LYS A 69 7.42 2.37 -1.96
C LYS A 69 6.89 1.34 -0.95
N ALA A 70 6.25 1.78 0.12
CA ALA A 70 5.66 0.90 1.13
C ALA A 70 4.41 0.17 0.61
N LEU A 71 3.65 0.76 -0.31
CA LEU A 71 2.46 0.15 -0.90
C LEU A 71 2.76 -0.89 -1.97
N LYS A 72 3.86 -0.76 -2.73
CA LYS A 72 4.24 -1.67 -3.82
C LYS A 72 4.13 -3.17 -3.50
N PRO A 73 4.60 -3.68 -2.33
CA PRO A 73 4.49 -5.10 -2.01
C PRO A 73 3.06 -5.62 -1.85
N PHE A 74 2.08 -4.73 -1.64
CA PHE A 74 0.66 -5.07 -1.47
C PHE A 74 -0.13 -4.95 -2.77
N ALA A 75 0.49 -4.47 -3.85
CA ALA A 75 -0.15 -4.39 -5.15
C ALA A 75 -0.42 -5.80 -5.67
N VAL A 76 -1.70 -6.18 -5.70
CA VAL A 76 -2.15 -7.42 -6.33
C VAL A 76 -2.16 -7.17 -7.84
N PRO A 77 -1.33 -7.87 -8.64
CA PRO A 77 -1.34 -7.72 -10.08
C PRO A 77 -2.68 -8.19 -10.67
N GLU A 78 -3.18 -7.50 -11.70
CA GLU A 78 -4.43 -7.88 -12.41
C GLU A 78 -4.40 -9.32 -12.98
N TRP A 79 -3.21 -9.90 -13.13
CA TRP A 79 -3.01 -11.27 -13.61
C TRP A 79 -3.45 -12.36 -12.62
N THR A 80 -3.75 -12.06 -11.35
CA THR A 80 -4.01 -13.10 -10.33
C THR A 80 -5.36 -13.82 -10.49
N ILE A 81 -6.07 -13.59 -11.60
CA ILE A 81 -7.22 -14.39 -12.04
C ILE A 81 -6.73 -15.51 -12.97
N ASN A 82 -6.34 -16.64 -12.39
CA ASN A 82 -6.65 -18.02 -12.85
C ASN A 82 -5.74 -19.04 -12.15
N VAL A 83 -6.09 -19.41 -10.91
CA VAL A 83 -5.88 -20.79 -10.45
C VAL A 83 -7.16 -21.24 -9.73
N GLU A 84 -8.31 -21.10 -10.38
CA GLU A 84 -9.46 -21.96 -10.10
C GLU A 84 -9.57 -22.97 -11.25
N GLY A 85 -9.40 -24.26 -10.94
CA GLY A 85 -9.98 -25.35 -11.71
C GLY A 85 -9.28 -25.75 -13.01
N GLY A 86 -8.06 -26.27 -12.91
CA GLY A 86 -7.43 -27.10 -13.95
C GLY A 86 -7.44 -28.59 -13.58
N GLU A 87 -8.57 -29.11 -13.10
CA GLU A 87 -8.82 -30.56 -13.08
C GLU A 87 -9.65 -30.91 -14.31
N SER A 88 -9.00 -31.47 -15.33
CA SER A 88 -9.57 -32.39 -16.33
C SER A 88 -8.47 -33.24 -16.91
#